data_AF-A0A2H1VMX9-F1
#
_entry.id   AF-A0A2H1VMX9-F1
#
_cell.length_a   1.000
_cell.length_b   1.000
_cell.length_c   1.000
_cell.angle_alpha   90.00
_cell.angle_beta   90.00
_cell.angle_gamma   90.00
#
_symmetry.space_group_name_H-M   'P 1'
#
loop_
_entity.id
_entity.type
_entity.pdbx_description
1 polymer ?
#
loop_
_entity_poly.entity_id
_entity_poly.type
_entity_poly.pdbx_seq_one_letter_code
_entity_poly.pdbx_strand_id
1 'polypeptide(L)'
;MGEDLGRIKSLPLSCLPLRTRELLSCLLDTPKIIPTDGPVKLPRDWRGLADLVNVSSERAAYIRLQPQKTVKVLEIWQKDSSATVGHLLQHLERLDRFDVYDDLCDDLKDVMSKGELLDKPQVNEQNQIAINNNHINNNNHHNNTSSNDEEREFDPITFDDGPDYEHHYDAFVLYAKEDQKFVDELLTRMSAEGFQLCTADRLQPGHATPYAPITKLMLERCKRIILICSPDFLLIKSNKYYSEYAQAVSI
;
A
#
# COMPACT_ATOMS: atom_id res chain seq x y z
N MET A 1 -32.35 -2.65 2.85
CA MET A 1 -31.92 -3.95 3.39
C MET A 1 -31.61 -4.98 2.31
N GLY A 2 -32.52 -5.30 1.37
CA GLY A 2 -32.22 -6.27 0.29
C GLY A 2 -31.29 -5.74 -0.81
N GLU A 3 -31.38 -4.45 -1.15
CA GLU A 3 -30.58 -3.86 -2.23
C GLU A 3 -29.09 -3.67 -1.87
N ASP A 4 -28.81 -3.31 -0.61
CA ASP A 4 -27.44 -3.10 -0.12
C ASP A 4 -26.63 -4.41 -0.12
N LEU A 5 -27.26 -5.51 0.31
CA LEU A 5 -26.62 -6.83 0.30
C LEU A 5 -26.38 -7.34 -1.13
N GLY A 6 -27.30 -7.03 -2.06
CA GLY A 6 -27.11 -7.32 -3.48
C GLY A 6 -25.90 -6.59 -4.07
N ARG A 7 -25.74 -5.30 -3.74
CA ARG A 7 -24.56 -4.52 -4.12
C ARG A 7 -23.28 -5.08 -3.50
N ILE A 8 -23.27 -5.35 -2.19
CA ILE A 8 -22.11 -5.94 -1.50
C ILE A 8 -21.66 -7.23 -2.17
N LYS A 9 -22.59 -8.15 -2.47
CA LYS A 9 -22.27 -9.44 -3.09
C LYS A 9 -21.64 -9.31 -4.48
N SER A 10 -21.99 -8.26 -5.22
CA SER A 10 -21.46 -8.00 -6.57
C SER A 10 -20.06 -7.39 -6.58
N LEU A 11 -19.56 -6.90 -5.44
CA LEU A 11 -18.25 -6.26 -5.36
C LEU A 11 -17.13 -7.24 -5.68
N PRO A 12 -16.14 -6.87 -6.52
CA PRO A 12 -14.90 -7.63 -6.65
C PRO A 12 -14.18 -7.75 -5.31
N LEU A 13 -13.49 -8.86 -5.05
CA LEU A 13 -12.68 -9.00 -3.83
C LEU A 13 -11.56 -7.96 -3.73
N SER A 14 -11.05 -7.54 -4.88
CA SER A 14 -10.09 -6.45 -4.97
C SER A 14 -10.65 -5.13 -4.42
N CYS A 15 -11.97 -4.90 -4.36
CA CYS A 15 -12.54 -3.70 -3.74
C CYS A 15 -12.57 -3.74 -2.21
N LEU A 16 -12.22 -4.87 -1.57
CA LEU A 16 -12.24 -4.97 -0.11
C LEU A 16 -11.23 -3.99 0.53
N PRO A 17 -11.68 -3.08 1.42
CA PRO A 17 -10.80 -2.18 2.15
C PRO A 17 -9.76 -2.92 3.00
N LEU A 18 -8.64 -2.25 3.28
CA LEU A 18 -7.58 -2.80 4.14
C LEU A 18 -8.13 -3.21 5.52
N ARG A 19 -8.91 -2.35 6.15
CA ARG A 19 -9.56 -2.63 7.45
C ARG A 19 -10.38 -3.92 7.42
N THR A 20 -11.16 -4.13 6.36
CA THR A 20 -11.97 -5.35 6.18
C THR A 20 -11.09 -6.58 5.99
N ARG A 21 -9.97 -6.46 5.27
CA ARG A 21 -8.99 -7.56 5.12
C ARG A 21 -8.30 -7.91 6.44
N GLU A 22 -7.97 -6.91 7.25
CA GLU A 22 -7.40 -7.10 8.59
C GLU A 22 -8.41 -7.78 9.52
N LEU A 23 -9.68 -7.35 9.50
CA LEU A 23 -10.78 -8.01 10.23
C LEU A 23 -10.86 -9.50 9.87
N LEU A 24 -10.91 -9.81 8.57
CA LEU A 24 -10.91 -11.20 8.10
C LEU A 24 -9.69 -11.97 8.58
N SER A 25 -8.51 -11.35 8.58
CA SER A 25 -7.29 -11.94 9.11
C SER A 25 -7.40 -12.26 10.59
N CYS A 26 -7.95 -11.36 11.42
CA CYS A 26 -8.18 -11.61 12.84
C CYS A 26 -9.13 -12.80 13.07
N LEU A 27 -10.16 -12.93 12.24
CA LEU A 27 -11.22 -13.92 12.40
C LEU A 27 -10.87 -15.32 11.83
N LEU A 28 -10.00 -15.38 10.83
CA LEU A 28 -9.69 -16.60 10.07
C LEU A 28 -8.25 -17.09 10.19
N ASP A 29 -7.28 -16.29 10.67
CA ASP A 29 -5.91 -16.78 10.83
C ASP A 29 -5.76 -17.72 12.03
N THR A 30 -6.60 -17.56 13.05
CA THR A 30 -6.60 -18.39 14.25
C THR A 30 -7.04 -19.82 13.89
N PRO A 31 -6.18 -20.84 14.10
CA PRO A 31 -6.51 -22.20 13.74
C PRO A 31 -7.76 -22.71 14.46
N LYS A 32 -8.68 -23.32 13.71
CA LYS A 32 -9.83 -24.06 14.28
C LYS A 32 -9.52 -25.55 14.23
N ILE A 33 -9.60 -26.20 15.38
CA ILE A 33 -9.30 -27.65 15.52
C ILE A 33 -10.46 -28.48 14.96
N ILE A 34 -11.70 -28.05 15.19
CA ILE A 34 -12.89 -28.75 14.75
C ILE A 34 -13.17 -28.37 13.28
N PRO A 35 -13.15 -29.33 12.33
CA PRO A 35 -13.47 -29.08 10.92
C PRO A 35 -14.97 -28.85 10.71
N THR A 36 -15.35 -28.57 9.47
CA THR A 36 -16.75 -28.46 9.05
C THR A 36 -17.54 -29.74 9.27
N ASP A 37 -18.83 -29.58 9.41
CA ASP A 37 -19.77 -30.70 9.36
C ASP A 37 -19.99 -31.14 7.90
N GLY A 38 -20.36 -32.40 7.71
CA GLY A 38 -20.50 -33.01 6.39
C GLY A 38 -19.35 -33.92 5.93
N PRO A 39 -19.43 -34.43 4.69
CA PRO A 39 -18.56 -35.50 4.19
C PRO A 39 -17.15 -35.01 3.85
N VAL A 40 -17.00 -33.75 3.43
CA VAL A 40 -15.70 -33.12 3.21
C VAL A 40 -15.34 -32.36 4.48
N LYS A 41 -14.24 -32.75 5.13
CA LYS A 41 -13.77 -32.13 6.38
C LYS A 41 -12.83 -30.97 6.08
N LEU A 42 -13.40 -29.79 5.93
CA LEU A 42 -12.62 -28.57 5.70
C LEU A 42 -12.19 -27.93 7.03
N PRO A 43 -10.96 -27.43 7.15
CA PRO A 43 -10.57 -26.59 8.28
C PRO A 43 -11.36 -25.27 8.27
N ARG A 44 -11.91 -24.83 9.41
CA ARG A 44 -12.77 -23.63 9.49
C ARG A 44 -12.00 -22.30 9.65
N ASP A 45 -10.79 -22.26 9.11
CA ASP A 45 -9.86 -21.14 9.14
C ASP A 45 -9.29 -20.90 7.73
N TRP A 46 -8.27 -20.04 7.62
CA TRP A 46 -7.64 -19.68 6.34
C TRP A 46 -7.24 -20.88 5.48
N ARG A 47 -6.96 -22.06 6.07
CA ARG A 47 -6.58 -23.28 5.35
C ARG A 47 -7.75 -23.84 4.53
N GLY A 48 -8.96 -23.83 5.09
CA GLY A 48 -10.15 -24.23 4.34
C GLY A 48 -10.49 -23.23 3.25
N LEU A 49 -10.32 -21.94 3.51
CA LEU A 49 -10.48 -20.92 2.47
C LEU A 49 -9.47 -21.12 1.33
N ALA A 50 -8.21 -21.42 1.67
CA ALA A 50 -7.15 -21.71 0.70
C ALA A 50 -7.48 -22.93 -0.17
N ASP A 51 -8.03 -23.99 0.43
CA ASP A 51 -8.49 -25.19 -0.28
C ASP A 51 -9.64 -24.87 -1.25
N LEU A 52 -10.64 -24.12 -0.78
CA LEU A 52 -11.81 -23.73 -1.58
C LEU A 52 -11.46 -22.88 -2.81
N VAL A 53 -10.39 -22.09 -2.74
CA VAL A 53 -9.92 -21.23 -3.84
C VAL A 53 -8.75 -21.86 -4.61
N ASN A 54 -8.53 -23.17 -4.44
CA ASN A 54 -7.52 -23.98 -5.13
C ASN A 54 -6.08 -23.50 -4.98
N VAL A 55 -5.72 -22.98 -3.79
CA VAL A 55 -4.31 -22.69 -3.47
C VAL A 55 -3.57 -24.01 -3.35
N SER A 56 -2.47 -24.17 -4.10
CA SER A 56 -1.66 -25.39 -4.06
C SER A 56 -1.09 -25.65 -2.66
N SER A 57 -0.81 -26.92 -2.36
CA SER A 57 -0.28 -27.33 -1.06
C SER A 57 1.08 -26.67 -0.76
N GLU A 58 1.93 -26.48 -1.78
CA GLU A 58 3.22 -25.79 -1.66
C GLU A 58 3.02 -24.32 -1.29
N ARG A 59 2.08 -23.65 -1.97
CA ARG A 59 1.77 -22.25 -1.69
C ARG A 59 1.13 -22.09 -0.32
N ALA A 60 0.25 -22.99 0.09
CA ALA A 60 -0.33 -23.00 1.42
C ALA A 60 0.74 -23.21 2.50
N ALA A 61 1.72 -24.09 2.27
CA ALA A 61 2.84 -24.29 3.18
C ALA A 61 3.68 -23.02 3.36
N TYR A 62 3.89 -22.26 2.28
CA TYR A 62 4.54 -20.94 2.35
C TYR A 62 3.70 -19.92 3.13
N ILE A 63 2.41 -19.78 2.82
CA ILE A 63 1.48 -18.85 3.51
C ILE A 63 1.44 -19.11 5.01
N ARG A 64 1.51 -20.37 5.44
CA ARG A 64 1.52 -20.75 6.86
C ARG A 64 2.64 -20.06 7.66
N LEU A 65 3.77 -19.75 7.03
CA LEU A 65 4.91 -19.07 7.65
C LEU A 65 4.76 -17.54 7.67
N GLN A 66 3.78 -17.00 6.96
CA GLN A 66 3.58 -15.56 6.80
C GLN A 66 2.64 -14.99 7.88
N PRO A 67 2.80 -13.70 8.23
CA PRO A 67 1.74 -12.95 8.88
C PRO A 67 0.55 -12.75 7.92
N GLN A 68 -0.63 -12.50 8.48
CA GLN A 68 -1.85 -12.19 7.72
C GLN A 68 -2.20 -13.21 6.63
N LYS A 69 -2.37 -14.48 7.05
CA LYS A 69 -2.47 -15.64 6.15
C LYS A 69 -3.70 -15.54 5.26
N THR A 70 -4.82 -15.16 5.85
CA THR A 70 -6.09 -14.94 5.15
C THR A 70 -5.92 -13.86 4.07
N VAL A 71 -5.23 -12.76 4.37
CA VAL A 71 -4.96 -11.71 3.39
C VAL A 71 -4.16 -12.25 2.22
N LYS A 72 -3.14 -13.09 2.46
CA LYS A 72 -2.37 -13.74 1.38
C LYS A 72 -3.20 -14.68 0.51
N VAL A 73 -4.18 -15.38 1.09
CA VAL A 73 -5.14 -16.19 0.31
C VAL A 73 -6.01 -15.29 -0.56
N LEU A 74 -6.54 -14.20 -0.02
CA LEU A 74 -7.35 -13.23 -0.77
C LEU A 74 -6.55 -12.55 -1.89
N GLU A 75 -5.26 -12.24 -1.65
CA GLU A 75 -4.35 -11.66 -2.65
C GLU A 75 -4.12 -12.59 -3.86
N ILE A 76 -4.07 -13.89 -3.63
CA ILE A 76 -3.97 -14.90 -4.70
C ILE A 76 -5.30 -14.99 -5.43
N TRP A 77 -6.40 -15.07 -4.68
CA TRP A 77 -7.72 -15.28 -5.23
C TRP A 77 -8.21 -14.12 -6.08
N GLN A 78 -7.95 -12.86 -5.68
CA GLN A 78 -8.37 -11.67 -6.43
C GLN A 78 -7.73 -11.53 -7.81
N LYS A 79 -6.72 -12.35 -8.16
CA LYS A 79 -6.18 -12.41 -9.52
C LYS A 79 -7.19 -13.02 -10.50
N ASP A 80 -8.13 -13.82 -9.99
CA ASP A 80 -9.29 -14.26 -10.74
C ASP A 80 -10.29 -13.10 -10.86
N SER A 81 -10.55 -12.66 -12.08
CA SER A 81 -11.50 -11.59 -12.39
C SER A 81 -12.95 -11.90 -11.97
N SER A 82 -13.28 -13.17 -11.73
CA SER A 82 -14.61 -13.60 -11.25
C SER A 82 -14.76 -13.57 -9.72
N ALA A 83 -13.67 -13.32 -8.98
CA ALA A 83 -13.70 -13.35 -7.52
C ALA A 83 -14.46 -12.14 -6.94
N THR A 84 -15.54 -12.42 -6.23
CA THR A 84 -16.43 -11.40 -5.63
C THR A 84 -16.62 -11.64 -4.14
N VAL A 85 -17.09 -10.62 -3.43
CA VAL A 85 -17.50 -10.73 -2.03
C VAL A 85 -18.62 -11.77 -1.87
N GLY A 86 -19.52 -11.91 -2.85
CA GLY A 86 -20.54 -12.95 -2.85
C GLY A 86 -19.93 -14.36 -2.82
N HIS A 87 -18.87 -14.60 -3.60
CA HIS A 87 -18.14 -15.88 -3.55
C HIS A 87 -17.46 -16.10 -2.20
N LEU A 88 -16.88 -15.06 -1.60
CA LEU A 88 -16.27 -15.16 -0.26
C LEU A 88 -17.32 -15.52 0.80
N LEU A 89 -18.48 -14.86 0.78
CA LEU A 89 -19.60 -15.16 1.68
C LEU A 89 -20.05 -16.63 1.52
N GLN A 90 -20.16 -17.13 0.29
CA GLN A 90 -20.48 -18.54 0.04
C GLN A 90 -19.40 -19.49 0.58
N HIS A 91 -18.11 -19.12 0.50
CA HIS A 91 -17.04 -19.90 1.10
C HIS A 91 -17.11 -19.88 2.63
N LEU A 92 -17.44 -18.76 3.26
CA LEU A 92 -17.63 -18.68 4.71
C LEU A 92 -18.79 -19.58 5.20
N GLU A 93 -19.89 -19.62 4.46
CA GLU A 93 -20.99 -20.57 4.72
C GLU A 93 -20.51 -22.03 4.62
N ARG A 94 -19.75 -22.36 3.57
CA ARG A 94 -19.17 -23.71 3.40
C ARG A 94 -18.15 -24.09 4.49
N LEU A 95 -17.59 -23.10 5.18
CA LEU A 95 -16.68 -23.29 6.31
C LEU A 95 -17.40 -23.29 7.67
N ASP A 96 -18.74 -23.25 7.70
CA ASP A 96 -19.53 -23.10 8.92
C ASP A 96 -19.10 -21.87 9.76
N ARG A 97 -18.69 -20.79 9.10
CA ARG A 97 -18.24 -19.52 9.71
C ARG A 97 -19.27 -18.42 9.55
N PHE A 98 -20.47 -18.65 10.07
CA PHE A 98 -21.57 -17.67 10.08
C PHE A 98 -21.24 -16.44 10.92
N ASP A 99 -20.42 -16.58 11.96
CA ASP A 99 -19.89 -15.45 12.75
C ASP A 99 -19.11 -14.48 11.86
N VAL A 100 -18.20 -14.99 11.03
CA VAL A 100 -17.40 -14.16 10.12
C VAL A 100 -18.23 -13.59 8.99
N TYR A 101 -19.23 -14.34 8.54
CA TYR A 101 -20.18 -13.89 7.51
C TYR A 101 -20.91 -12.63 7.96
N ASP A 102 -21.48 -12.67 9.17
CA ASP A 102 -22.27 -11.57 9.72
C ASP A 102 -21.38 -10.35 9.98
N ASP A 103 -20.21 -10.56 10.62
CA ASP A 103 -19.23 -9.50 10.88
C ASP A 103 -18.74 -8.82 9.57
N LEU A 104 -18.46 -9.61 8.52
CA LEU A 104 -18.06 -9.07 7.22
C LEU A 104 -19.19 -8.25 6.56
N CYS A 105 -20.43 -8.74 6.64
CA CYS A 105 -21.57 -8.03 6.09
C CYS A 105 -21.79 -6.69 6.79
N ASP A 106 -21.65 -6.65 8.12
CA ASP A 106 -21.86 -5.44 8.89
C ASP A 106 -20.72 -4.42 8.71
N ASP A 107 -19.46 -4.86 8.64
CA ASP A 107 -18.33 -4.00 8.30
C ASP A 107 -18.50 -3.37 6.90
N LEU A 108 -18.88 -4.15 5.90
CA LEU A 108 -19.06 -3.63 4.53
C LEU A 108 -20.27 -2.69 4.39
N LYS A 109 -21.35 -2.92 5.14
CA LYS A 109 -22.47 -1.97 5.20
C LYS A 109 -22.02 -0.64 5.83
N ASP A 110 -21.23 -0.69 6.90
CA ASP A 110 -20.67 0.50 7.56
C ASP A 110 -19.79 1.29 6.58
N VAL A 111 -18.82 0.63 5.95
CA VAL A 111 -17.93 1.23 4.92
C VAL A 111 -18.73 1.84 3.77
N MET A 112 -19.75 1.12 3.27
CA MET A 112 -20.59 1.61 2.17
C MET A 112 -21.42 2.84 2.58
N SER A 113 -21.96 2.84 3.80
CA SER A 113 -22.73 3.98 4.32
C SER A 113 -21.89 5.25 4.48
N LYS A 114 -20.57 5.09 4.70
CA LYS A 114 -19.59 6.17 4.80
C LYS A 114 -19.00 6.61 3.45
N GLY A 115 -19.34 5.93 2.36
CA GLY A 115 -18.79 6.22 1.03
C GLY A 115 -17.31 5.85 0.88
N GLU A 116 -16.78 5.01 1.76
CA GLU A 116 -15.36 4.60 1.77
C GLU A 116 -15.07 3.45 0.78
N LEU A 117 -16.11 2.99 0.08
CA LEU A 117 -16.02 1.87 -0.83
C LEU A 117 -15.57 2.36 -2.21
N LEU A 118 -14.37 1.95 -2.62
CA LEU A 118 -13.79 2.36 -3.88
C LEU A 118 -14.56 1.70 -5.03
N ASP A 119 -15.16 2.50 -5.92
CA ASP A 119 -15.87 2.06 -7.13
C ASP A 119 -14.98 1.29 -8.13
N LYS A 120 -13.70 1.09 -7.83
CA LYS A 120 -12.75 0.38 -8.69
C LYS A 120 -11.98 -0.69 -7.92
N PRO A 121 -11.76 -1.87 -8.54
CA PRO A 121 -10.97 -2.94 -7.96
C PRO A 121 -9.58 -2.43 -7.59
N GLN A 122 -9.15 -2.65 -6.34
CA GLN A 122 -7.76 -2.42 -5.96
C GLN A 122 -6.91 -3.41 -6.77
N VAL A 123 -6.32 -2.92 -7.85
CA VAL A 123 -5.16 -3.59 -8.43
C VAL A 123 -4.12 -3.60 -7.32
N ASN A 124 -3.67 -4.80 -6.98
CA ASN A 124 -2.78 -5.08 -5.89
C ASN A 124 -1.38 -4.49 -6.17
N GLU A 125 -1.25 -3.19 -6.08
CA GLU A 125 0.02 -2.55 -5.76
C GLU A 125 0.05 -2.42 -4.24
N GLN A 126 1.12 -2.93 -3.64
CA GLN A 126 1.32 -3.04 -2.20
C GLN A 126 1.32 -1.65 -1.55
N ASN A 127 0.16 -1.08 -1.26
CA ASN A 127 0.02 0.10 -0.43
C ASN A 127 0.01 -0.32 1.04
N GLN A 128 1.17 -0.77 1.53
CA GLN A 128 1.46 -0.73 2.96
C GLN A 128 2.01 0.65 3.28
N ILE A 129 1.15 1.52 3.82
CA ILE A 129 1.58 2.74 4.48
C ILE A 129 1.82 2.37 5.95
N ALA A 130 3.08 2.14 6.29
CA ALA A 130 3.58 2.29 7.65
C ALA A 130 4.63 3.39 7.62
N ILE A 131 4.20 4.66 7.67
CA ILE A 131 5.12 5.77 7.92
C ILE A 131 5.28 5.87 9.44
N ASN A 132 6.19 5.06 9.98
CA ASN A 132 6.80 5.35 11.28
C ASN A 132 8.17 5.95 11.01
N ASN A 133 8.28 7.26 11.22
CA ASN A 133 9.55 7.92 11.48
C ASN A 133 10.13 7.30 12.74
N ASN A 134 11.34 6.73 12.66
CA ASN A 134 12.24 6.72 13.79
C ASN A 134 13.68 6.91 13.31
N HIS A 135 14.16 8.10 13.63
CA HIS A 135 15.55 8.46 13.88
C HIS A 135 16.27 7.32 14.61
N ILE A 136 17.02 6.46 13.90
CA ILE A 136 18.04 5.62 14.53
C ILE A 136 19.32 6.43 14.58
N ASN A 137 19.47 7.15 15.69
CA ASN A 137 20.77 7.50 16.24
C ASN A 137 21.47 6.18 16.60
N ASN A 138 22.38 5.70 15.77
CA ASN A 138 23.42 4.77 16.21
C ASN A 138 24.73 5.54 16.39
N ASN A 139 24.81 6.26 17.51
CA ASN A 139 26.10 6.57 18.13
C ASN A 139 26.47 5.41 19.05
N ASN A 140 27.50 4.65 18.68
CA ASN A 140 28.49 3.92 19.49
C ASN A 140 29.17 2.88 18.58
N HIS A 141 30.48 2.73 18.47
CA HIS A 141 31.63 3.37 19.10
C HIS A 141 32.86 2.98 18.27
N HIS A 142 33.70 3.98 17.95
CA HIS A 142 35.16 3.93 17.78
C HIS A 142 35.85 2.64 17.29
N ASN A 143 36.45 2.70 16.10
CA ASN A 143 37.88 2.41 15.94
C ASN A 143 38.43 3.08 14.68
N ASN A 144 39.58 3.75 14.87
CA ASN A 144 40.46 4.34 13.87
C ASN A 144 40.59 3.51 12.59
N THR A 145 40.69 4.18 11.44
CA THR A 145 41.93 4.25 10.62
C THR A 145 41.60 4.72 9.19
N SER A 146 42.19 5.87 8.85
CA SER A 146 42.72 6.28 7.55
C SER A 146 41.89 6.16 6.26
N SER A 147 41.75 7.33 5.63
CA SER A 147 41.89 7.57 4.17
C SER A 147 41.15 6.61 3.25
N ASN A 148 40.00 7.07 2.74
CA ASN A 148 39.62 7.00 1.34
C ASN A 148 38.48 8.02 1.16
N ASP A 149 38.85 9.22 0.70
CA ASP A 149 37.90 10.11 0.04
C ASP A 149 37.46 9.40 -1.24
N GLU A 150 36.41 8.59 -1.12
CA GLU A 150 35.65 8.16 -2.29
C GLU A 150 35.03 9.43 -2.86
N GLU A 151 35.52 9.84 -4.04
CA GLU A 151 34.96 10.93 -4.84
C GLU A 151 33.45 10.70 -4.97
N ARG A 152 32.66 11.38 -4.13
CA ARG A 152 31.22 11.49 -4.37
C ARG A 152 31.08 12.28 -5.65
N GLU A 153 30.82 11.58 -6.74
CA GLU A 153 30.47 12.16 -8.03
C GLU A 153 29.33 13.16 -7.78
N PHE A 154 29.65 14.44 -7.89
CA PHE A 154 28.68 15.52 -7.70
C PHE A 154 27.63 15.41 -8.81
N ASP A 155 26.45 14.96 -8.43
CA ASP A 155 25.32 14.69 -9.33
C ASP A 155 24.24 15.75 -9.05
N PRO A 156 24.25 16.88 -9.78
CA PRO A 156 23.25 17.93 -9.60
C PRO A 156 21.89 17.43 -10.09
N ILE A 157 20.91 17.53 -9.21
CA ILE A 157 19.55 17.01 -9.40
C ILE A 157 18.56 18.14 -9.63
N THR A 158 18.72 19.26 -8.90
CA THR A 158 17.78 20.39 -8.95
C THR A 158 18.43 21.66 -9.44
N PHE A 159 17.62 22.59 -9.96
CA PHE A 159 18.12 23.90 -10.40
C PHE A 159 18.76 24.71 -9.25
N ASP A 160 18.47 24.36 -8.00
CA ASP A 160 19.00 25.01 -6.81
C ASP A 160 20.38 24.43 -6.39
N ASP A 161 20.91 23.45 -7.13
CA ASP A 161 22.20 22.83 -6.86
C ASP A 161 23.34 23.70 -7.42
N GLY A 162 24.41 23.83 -6.64
CA GLY A 162 25.63 24.54 -7.04
C GLY A 162 26.78 23.55 -7.24
N PRO A 163 27.87 23.92 -7.94
CA PRO A 163 28.96 23.00 -8.33
C PRO A 163 29.60 22.20 -7.18
N ASP A 164 29.49 22.68 -5.93
CA ASP A 164 29.95 22.00 -4.72
C ASP A 164 28.87 21.99 -3.61
N TYR A 165 27.59 22.11 -3.98
CA TYR A 165 26.49 22.29 -3.03
C TYR A 165 25.21 21.57 -3.45
N GLU A 166 24.76 20.65 -2.59
CA GLU A 166 23.48 19.97 -2.71
C GLU A 166 22.40 20.69 -1.89
N HIS A 167 21.39 21.24 -2.57
CA HIS A 167 20.26 21.86 -1.91
C HIS A 167 19.39 20.85 -1.13
N HIS A 168 19.02 21.17 0.09
CA HIS A 168 18.14 20.32 0.91
C HIS A 168 16.83 21.03 1.20
N TYR A 169 15.72 20.29 1.13
CA TYR A 169 14.37 20.80 1.27
C TYR A 169 13.70 20.27 2.54
N ASP A 170 12.71 21.00 3.05
CA ASP A 170 11.90 20.58 4.20
C ASP A 170 10.91 19.47 3.85
N ALA A 171 10.37 19.49 2.62
CA ALA A 171 9.61 18.35 2.11
C ALA A 171 9.57 18.27 0.58
N PHE A 172 9.39 17.05 0.08
CA PHE A 172 9.00 16.78 -1.30
C PHE A 172 7.48 16.67 -1.41
N VAL A 173 6.87 17.33 -2.40
CA VAL A 173 5.41 17.30 -2.61
C VAL A 173 5.06 16.38 -3.78
N LEU A 174 4.23 15.38 -3.49
CA LEU A 174 3.67 14.42 -4.43
C LEU A 174 2.22 14.78 -4.75
N TYR A 175 1.88 14.92 -6.03
CA TYR A 175 0.55 15.36 -6.47
C TYR A 175 0.29 14.95 -7.93
N ALA A 176 -0.98 14.99 -8.33
CA ALA A 176 -1.36 14.79 -9.73
C ALA A 176 -1.21 16.10 -10.50
N LYS A 177 -0.90 16.04 -11.79
CA LYS A 177 -0.72 17.25 -12.60
C LYS A 177 -1.96 18.16 -12.59
N GLU A 178 -3.13 17.56 -12.46
CA GLU A 178 -4.43 18.21 -12.34
C GLU A 178 -4.53 19.10 -11.08
N ASP A 179 -3.78 18.77 -10.03
CA ASP A 179 -3.73 19.51 -8.76
C ASP A 179 -2.72 20.67 -8.77
N GLN A 180 -2.06 20.97 -9.89
CA GLN A 180 -0.99 21.98 -9.96
C GLN A 180 -1.37 23.31 -9.29
N LYS A 181 -2.58 23.81 -9.53
CA LYS A 181 -3.03 25.09 -8.95
C LYS A 181 -3.04 25.07 -7.43
N PHE A 182 -3.47 23.96 -6.84
CA PHE A 182 -3.46 23.79 -5.39
C PHE A 182 -2.02 23.71 -4.86
N VAL A 183 -1.15 22.99 -5.57
CA VAL A 183 0.25 22.85 -5.19
C VAL A 183 1.01 24.17 -5.31
N ASP A 184 0.77 24.97 -6.34
CA ASP A 184 1.36 26.31 -6.48
C ASP A 184 0.99 27.20 -5.28
N GLU A 185 -0.27 27.13 -4.83
CA GLU A 185 -0.73 27.84 -3.64
C GLU A 185 -0.07 27.32 -2.37
N LEU A 186 0.03 26.00 -2.21
CA LEU A 186 0.72 25.36 -1.08
C LEU A 186 2.19 25.80 -1.01
N LEU A 187 2.92 25.71 -2.13
CA LEU A 187 4.31 26.13 -2.22
C LEU A 187 4.46 27.60 -1.84
N THR A 188 3.60 28.48 -2.39
CA THR A 188 3.62 29.92 -2.12
C THR A 188 3.42 30.22 -0.64
N ARG A 189 2.40 29.62 -0.01
CA ARG A 189 2.09 29.82 1.41
C ARG A 189 3.20 29.29 2.31
N MET A 190 3.73 28.10 2.01
CA MET A 190 4.77 27.48 2.82
C MET A 190 6.10 28.23 2.70
N SER A 191 6.45 28.74 1.51
CA SER A 191 7.62 29.60 1.34
C SER A 191 7.50 30.93 2.07
N ALA A 192 6.30 31.52 2.16
CA ALA A 192 6.06 32.73 2.96
C ALA A 192 6.32 32.51 4.46
N GLU A 193 6.11 31.29 4.94
CA GLU A 193 6.40 30.86 6.32
C GLU A 193 7.85 30.34 6.50
N GLY A 194 8.69 30.43 5.46
CA GLY A 194 10.10 30.04 5.51
C GLY A 194 10.38 28.55 5.27
N PHE A 195 9.39 27.76 4.85
CA PHE A 195 9.60 26.36 4.48
C PHE A 195 9.99 26.22 3.01
N GLN A 196 11.00 25.39 2.74
CA GLN A 196 11.48 25.10 1.39
C GLN A 196 10.93 23.76 0.91
N LEU A 197 9.97 23.82 0.00
CA LEU A 197 9.33 22.63 -0.58
C LEU A 197 9.81 22.40 -2.01
N CYS A 198 9.92 21.13 -2.40
CA CYS A 198 10.36 20.70 -3.73
C CYS A 198 9.30 19.85 -4.43
N THR A 199 9.20 19.99 -5.75
CA THR A 199 8.37 19.16 -6.64
C THR A 199 9.24 18.61 -7.77
N ALA A 200 8.70 17.67 -8.55
CA ALA A 200 9.38 17.13 -9.73
C ALA A 200 9.70 18.20 -10.80
N ASP A 201 9.03 19.36 -10.78
CA ASP A 201 9.29 20.46 -11.71
C ASP A 201 10.64 21.15 -11.48
N ARG A 202 11.28 20.92 -10.32
CA ARG A 202 12.61 21.49 -10.00
C ARG A 202 13.78 20.66 -10.51
N LEU A 203 13.52 19.52 -11.14
CA LEU A 203 14.56 18.65 -11.69
C LEU A 203 15.29 19.30 -12.86
N GLN A 204 16.61 19.20 -12.87
CA GLN A 204 17.40 19.63 -14.02
C GLN A 204 17.16 18.71 -15.23
N PRO A 205 17.21 19.26 -16.45
CA PRO A 205 17.21 18.45 -17.65
C PRO A 205 18.54 17.69 -17.77
N GLY A 206 18.50 16.46 -18.28
CA GLY A 206 19.71 15.66 -18.54
C GLY A 206 19.74 14.30 -17.86
N HIS A 207 18.87 14.06 -16.89
CA HIS A 207 18.69 12.71 -16.33
C HIS A 207 18.02 11.79 -17.37
N ALA A 208 18.58 10.58 -17.54
CA ALA A 208 18.05 9.58 -18.48
C ALA A 208 16.58 9.23 -18.18
N THR A 209 16.19 9.32 -16.92
CA THR A 209 14.80 9.22 -16.47
C THR A 209 14.56 10.14 -15.28
N PRO A 210 13.32 10.59 -15.01
CA PRO A 210 13.03 11.39 -13.83
C PRO A 210 12.92 10.54 -12.54
N TYR A 211 12.94 9.20 -12.62
CA TYR A 211 12.73 8.34 -11.44
C TYR A 211 13.89 8.39 -10.45
N ALA A 212 15.12 8.15 -10.94
CA ALA A 212 16.33 8.13 -10.13
C ALA A 212 16.57 9.46 -9.40
N PRO A 213 16.47 10.64 -10.06
CA PRO A 213 16.64 11.91 -9.35
C PRO A 213 15.52 12.20 -8.33
N ILE A 214 14.26 11.88 -8.64
CA ILE A 214 13.15 12.03 -7.67
C ILE A 214 13.35 11.15 -6.44
N THR A 215 13.73 9.89 -6.65
CA THR A 215 14.08 8.92 -5.61
C THR A 215 15.12 9.49 -4.64
N LYS A 216 16.21 10.00 -5.19
CA LYS A 216 17.32 10.57 -4.41
C LYS A 216 16.88 11.81 -3.65
N LEU A 217 16.07 12.68 -4.25
CA LEU A 217 15.48 13.82 -3.55
C LEU A 217 14.63 13.40 -2.36
N MET A 218 13.78 12.40 -2.54
CA MET A 218 12.87 11.93 -1.50
C MET A 218 13.60 11.27 -0.31
N LEU A 219 14.70 10.55 -0.56
CA LEU A 219 15.43 9.81 0.49
C LEU A 219 16.53 10.60 1.16
N GLU A 220 17.30 11.37 0.39
CA GLU A 220 18.57 11.94 0.85
C GLU A 220 18.47 13.45 1.10
N ARG A 221 17.56 14.15 0.39
CA ARG A 221 17.59 15.62 0.31
C ARG A 221 16.31 16.29 0.80
N CYS A 222 15.28 15.54 1.17
CA CYS A 222 14.03 16.05 1.73
C CYS A 222 13.79 15.46 3.12
N LYS A 223 13.46 16.31 4.10
CA LYS A 223 13.19 15.84 5.48
C LYS A 223 11.84 15.11 5.61
N ARG A 224 10.89 15.42 4.73
CA ARG A 224 9.52 14.90 4.75
C ARG A 224 9.00 14.72 3.33
N ILE A 225 7.90 13.99 3.22
CA ILE A 225 7.11 13.87 1.98
C ILE A 225 5.69 14.33 2.30
N ILE A 226 5.14 15.21 1.46
CA ILE A 226 3.76 15.68 1.54
C ILE A 226 3.02 15.09 0.35
N LEU A 227 1.94 14.36 0.62
CA LEU A 227 1.12 13.73 -0.40
C LEU A 227 -0.21 14.48 -0.55
N ILE A 228 -0.54 14.88 -1.78
CA ILE A 228 -1.82 15.49 -2.12
C ILE A 228 -2.79 14.40 -2.58
N CYS A 229 -3.67 13.99 -1.67
CA CYS A 229 -4.69 13.00 -1.95
C CYS A 229 -5.91 13.65 -2.63
N SER A 230 -5.88 13.74 -3.95
CA SER A 230 -7.02 14.18 -4.77
C SER A 230 -7.68 13.02 -5.52
N PRO A 231 -8.92 13.16 -6.00
CA PRO A 231 -9.53 12.18 -6.89
C PRO A 231 -8.65 11.88 -8.11
N ASP A 232 -8.04 12.91 -8.72
CA ASP A 232 -7.19 12.73 -9.89
C ASP A 232 -5.92 11.93 -9.57
N PHE A 233 -5.29 12.20 -8.42
CA PHE A 233 -4.15 11.40 -7.93
C PHE A 233 -4.51 9.93 -7.73
N LEU A 234 -5.73 9.64 -7.29
CA LEU A 234 -6.22 8.29 -7.03
C LEU A 234 -6.77 7.59 -8.29
N LEU A 235 -7.18 8.34 -9.32
CA LEU A 235 -7.79 7.83 -10.56
C LEU A 235 -6.78 7.52 -11.66
N ILE A 236 -5.58 8.10 -11.59
CA ILE A 236 -4.53 7.91 -12.59
C ILE A 236 -3.96 6.49 -12.47
N LYS A 237 -4.33 5.62 -13.43
CA LYS A 237 -3.72 4.28 -13.68
C LYS A 237 -2.21 4.33 -13.99
N SER A 238 -1.59 5.51 -13.96
CA SER A 238 -0.20 5.77 -14.32
C SER A 238 0.70 6.07 -13.11
N ASN A 239 0.23 5.86 -11.87
CA ASN A 239 1.12 5.91 -10.70
C ASN A 239 1.94 4.64 -10.48
N LYS A 240 2.14 3.86 -11.56
CA LYS A 240 3.21 2.87 -11.69
C LYS A 240 4.57 3.39 -11.21
N TYR A 241 4.79 4.71 -11.34
CA TYR A 241 5.94 5.45 -10.80
C TYR A 241 6.16 5.28 -9.29
N TYR A 242 5.10 5.35 -8.48
CA TYR A 242 5.22 5.37 -7.03
C TYR A 242 5.08 3.99 -6.41
N SER A 243 4.35 3.09 -7.08
CA SER A 243 4.30 1.68 -6.71
C SER A 243 5.64 0.97 -6.98
N GLU A 244 6.29 1.23 -8.11
CA GLU A 244 7.63 0.67 -8.43
C GLU A 244 8.73 1.29 -7.55
N TYR A 245 8.63 2.59 -7.22
CA TYR A 245 9.54 3.23 -6.27
C TYR A 245 9.39 2.69 -4.83
N ALA A 246 8.16 2.53 -4.35
CA ALA A 246 7.88 1.89 -3.06
C ALA A 246 8.39 0.44 -3.01
N GLN A 247 8.39 -0.27 -4.15
CA GLN A 247 9.00 -1.59 -4.28
C GLN A 247 10.54 -1.56 -4.29
N ALA A 248 11.16 -0.55 -4.88
CA ALA A 248 12.62 -0.44 -5.00
C ALA A 248 13.33 -0.07 -3.69
N VAL A 249 12.64 0.63 -2.76
CA VAL A 249 13.22 1.11 -1.49
C VAL A 249 12.95 0.17 -0.31
N SER A 250 12.20 -0.92 -0.51
CA SER A 250 11.96 -1.91 0.55
C SER A 250 13.21 -2.80 0.73
N ILE A 251 13.98 -2.54 1.80
CA ILE A 251 15.02 -3.46 2.34
C ILE A 251 14.37 -4.75 2.84
#